data_AF-A0A948B3C2-F1
#
_entry.id   AF-A0A948B3C2-F1
#
_cell.length_a   1.000
_cell.length_b   1.000
_cell.length_c   1.000
_cell.angle_alpha   90.00
_cell.angle_beta   90.00
_cell.angle_gamma   90.00
#
_symmetry.space_group_name_H-M   'P 1'
#
loop_
_entity.id
_entity.type
_entity.pdbx_description
1 polymer ?
#
loop_
_entity_poly.entity_id
_entity_poly.type
_entity_poly.pdbx_seq_one_letter_code
_entity_poly.pdbx_strand_id
1 'polypeptide(L)'
;MKVSRFLFWCSMVPVLSAAWVLPAQAQSVVVNEFRNATPDVVELLVITGDLNMQGMIVKDYSSSGVADNGGAYTFTTDSLWAALPAGTLIVLRKDTSAADVTVGGGDYNLDVGLQNTTYFTAG
;
A
#
# COMPACT_ATOMS: atom_id res chain seq x y z
N MET A 1 -18.22 -71.77 26.52
CA MET A 1 -17.37 -70.64 26.09
C MET A 1 -17.76 -70.24 24.68
N LYS A 2 -18.36 -69.06 24.50
CA LYS A 2 -18.84 -68.56 23.21
C LYS A 2 -18.06 -67.27 22.91
N VAL A 3 -17.28 -67.26 21.84
CA VAL A 3 -16.45 -66.13 21.42
C VAL A 3 -17.30 -65.24 20.52
N SER A 4 -17.50 -63.98 20.90
CA SER A 4 -18.20 -62.98 20.10
C SER A 4 -17.17 -62.06 19.43
N ARG A 5 -17.14 -62.07 18.10
CA ARG A 5 -16.32 -61.20 17.26
C ARG A 5 -16.97 -59.82 17.14
N PHE A 6 -16.24 -58.77 17.51
CA PHE A 6 -16.61 -57.38 17.24
C PHE A 6 -16.17 -57.03 15.80
N LEU A 7 -17.13 -56.69 14.92
CA LEU A 7 -16.84 -56.10 13.62
C LEU A 7 -17.01 -54.58 13.77
N PHE A 8 -15.92 -53.83 13.61
CA PHE A 8 -15.95 -52.37 13.57
C PHE A 8 -16.29 -51.94 12.13
N TRP A 9 -17.49 -51.40 11.93
CA TRP A 9 -17.94 -50.85 10.66
C TRP A 9 -17.43 -49.40 10.54
N CYS A 10 -16.40 -49.19 9.73
CA CYS A 10 -15.93 -47.85 9.39
C CYS A 10 -16.84 -47.27 8.30
N SER A 11 -17.81 -46.43 8.68
CA SER A 11 -18.53 -45.60 7.71
C SER A 11 -17.65 -44.42 7.30
N MET A 12 -17.19 -44.43 6.06
CA MET A 12 -16.59 -43.25 5.42
C MET A 12 -17.68 -42.19 5.22
N VAL A 13 -17.65 -41.15 6.05
CA VAL A 13 -18.34 -39.90 5.78
C VAL A 13 -17.47 -39.10 4.80
N PRO A 14 -17.95 -38.75 3.59
CA PRO A 14 -17.21 -37.84 2.73
C PRO A 14 -17.23 -36.45 3.38
N VAL A 15 -16.09 -36.04 3.94
CA VAL A 15 -15.87 -34.65 4.37
C VAL A 15 -15.70 -33.82 3.11
N LEU A 16 -16.77 -33.13 2.72
CA LEU A 16 -16.75 -32.12 1.67
C LEU A 16 -15.80 -30.99 2.13
N SER A 17 -14.57 -30.99 1.64
CA SER A 17 -13.60 -29.94 1.94
C SER A 17 -14.00 -28.67 1.17
N ALA A 18 -14.60 -27.71 1.86
CA ALA A 18 -14.74 -26.36 1.35
C ALA A 18 -13.34 -25.72 1.27
N ALA A 19 -12.84 -25.54 0.05
CA ALA A 19 -11.63 -24.74 -0.17
C ALA A 19 -11.97 -23.28 0.10
N TRP A 20 -11.54 -22.76 1.25
CA TRP A 20 -11.59 -21.33 1.53
C TRP A 20 -10.56 -20.65 0.64
N VAL A 21 -11.03 -19.99 -0.43
CA VAL A 21 -10.18 -19.07 -1.21
C VAL A 21 -10.02 -17.82 -0.35
N LEU A 22 -8.82 -17.63 0.21
CA LEU A 22 -8.49 -16.38 0.86
C LEU A 22 -8.40 -15.29 -0.21
N PRO A 23 -9.05 -14.12 -0.03
CA PRO A 23 -8.92 -13.03 -0.97
C PRO A 23 -7.46 -12.56 -0.97
N ALA A 24 -6.78 -12.69 -2.11
CA ALA A 24 -5.50 -12.05 -2.32
C ALA A 24 -5.72 -10.53 -2.39
N GLN A 25 -5.08 -9.76 -1.51
CA GLN A 25 -5.09 -8.31 -1.58
C GLN A 25 -4.10 -7.88 -2.67
N ALA A 26 -4.60 -7.33 -3.76
CA ALA A 26 -3.76 -6.72 -4.79
C ALA A 26 -3.13 -5.42 -4.25
N GLN A 27 -1.92 -5.10 -4.70
CA GLN A 27 -1.29 -3.83 -4.37
C GLN A 27 -2.05 -2.69 -5.05
N SER A 28 -2.44 -1.67 -4.28
CA SER A 28 -3.12 -0.48 -4.81
C SER A 28 -2.16 0.56 -5.37
N VAL A 29 -0.91 0.52 -4.93
CA VAL A 29 0.18 1.40 -5.34
C VAL A 29 1.45 0.57 -5.46
N VAL A 30 2.24 0.84 -6.49
CA VAL A 30 3.58 0.27 -6.65
C VAL A 30 4.61 1.38 -6.69
N VAL A 31 5.85 1.08 -6.32
CA VAL A 31 6.96 1.99 -6.55
C VAL A 31 7.46 1.79 -7.97
N ASN A 32 7.44 2.86 -8.77
CA ASN A 32 7.94 2.85 -10.14
C ASN A 32 9.44 3.11 -10.19
N GLU A 33 9.91 4.15 -9.49
CA GLU A 33 11.32 4.55 -9.48
C GLU A 33 11.73 5.10 -8.12
N PHE A 34 12.98 4.84 -7.71
CA PHE A 34 13.66 5.55 -6.63
C PHE A 34 14.90 6.24 -7.18
N ARG A 35 15.07 7.51 -6.85
CA ARG A 35 16.25 8.31 -7.24
C ARG A 35 16.90 8.90 -6.00
N ASN A 36 18.13 8.46 -5.75
CA ASN A 36 19.01 9.09 -4.78
C ASN A 36 19.57 10.37 -5.40
N ALA A 37 18.96 11.49 -5.08
CA ALA A 37 19.19 12.78 -5.70
C ALA A 37 19.19 13.88 -4.64
N THR A 38 19.24 15.15 -5.04
CA THR A 38 19.16 16.27 -4.10
C THR A 38 17.99 17.16 -4.51
N PRO A 39 16.79 16.99 -3.93
CA PRO A 39 16.41 16.03 -2.86
C PRO A 39 16.19 14.59 -3.35
N ASP A 40 16.13 13.63 -2.43
CA ASP A 40 15.72 12.24 -2.74
C ASP A 40 14.29 12.21 -3.30
N VAL A 41 14.06 11.31 -4.25
CA VAL A 41 12.77 11.20 -4.94
C VAL A 41 12.31 9.75 -5.00
N VAL A 42 11.03 9.53 -4.70
CA VAL A 42 10.32 8.27 -5.03
C VAL A 42 9.16 8.57 -5.95
N GLU A 43 8.99 7.75 -6.97
CA GLU A 43 7.84 7.79 -7.86
C GLU A 43 6.92 6.60 -7.61
N LEU A 44 5.65 6.88 -7.33
CA LEU A 44 4.62 5.89 -7.10
C LEU A 44 3.67 5.82 -8.29
N LEU A 45 3.20 4.63 -8.62
CA LEU A 45 2.14 4.42 -9.61
C LEU A 45 0.90 3.86 -8.90
N VAL A 46 -0.22 4.58 -9.03
CA VAL A 46 -1.53 4.14 -8.55
C VAL A 46 -2.10 3.11 -9.52
N ILE A 47 -2.45 1.93 -9.01
CA ILE A 47 -2.97 0.81 -9.79
C ILE A 47 -4.50 0.73 -9.70
N THR A 48 -5.05 1.06 -8.53
CA THR A 48 -6.49 0.97 -8.26
C THR A 48 -7.16 2.32 -8.47
N GLY A 49 -8.30 2.34 -9.15
CA GLY A 49 -9.10 3.56 -9.32
C GLY A 49 -9.84 3.95 -8.04
N ASP A 50 -10.09 5.26 -7.87
CA ASP A 50 -10.70 5.85 -6.68
C ASP A 50 -9.94 5.48 -5.38
N LEU A 51 -8.61 5.38 -5.47
CA LEU A 51 -7.79 5.00 -4.33
C LEU A 51 -7.77 6.14 -3.29
N ASN A 52 -8.23 5.83 -2.08
CA ASN A 52 -7.99 6.68 -0.92
C ASN A 52 -6.63 6.36 -0.30
N MET A 53 -5.70 7.33 -0.35
CA MET A 53 -4.38 7.25 0.24
C MET A 53 -4.25 7.97 1.59
N GLN A 54 -5.30 8.64 2.07
CA GLN A 54 -5.28 9.34 3.35
C GLN A 54 -4.90 8.38 4.49
N GLY A 55 -3.91 8.76 5.29
CA GLY A 55 -3.39 7.94 6.38
C GLY A 55 -2.41 6.83 5.96
N MET A 56 -2.15 6.64 4.65
CA MET A 56 -1.04 5.79 4.21
C MET A 56 0.30 6.40 4.66
N ILE A 57 1.35 5.58 4.75
CA ILE A 57 2.67 6.00 5.23
C ILE A 57 3.73 5.66 4.19
N VAL A 58 4.57 6.65 3.86
CA VAL A 58 5.85 6.45 3.18
C VAL A 58 6.95 6.45 4.23
N LYS A 59 7.76 5.39 4.24
CA LYS A 59 8.86 5.20 5.18
C LYS A 59 10.18 5.13 4.41
N ASP A 60 11.06 6.08 4.67
CA ASP A 60 12.44 6.07 4.21
C ASP A 60 13.29 5.48 5.34
N TYR A 61 13.94 4.34 5.11
CA TYR A 61 14.83 3.73 6.10
C TYR A 61 16.28 4.11 5.80
N SER A 62 16.92 4.87 6.70
CA SER A 62 18.32 5.27 6.49
C SER A 62 19.35 4.13 6.60
N SER A 63 19.03 3.06 7.34
CA SER A 63 19.89 1.86 7.47
C SER A 63 19.15 0.66 8.05
N SER A 64 18.25 0.91 9.00
CA SER A 64 17.36 -0.05 9.64
C SER A 64 16.19 0.70 10.29
N GLY A 65 15.14 -0.01 10.70
CA GLY A 65 14.02 0.60 11.43
C GLY A 65 14.30 0.98 12.88
N VAL A 66 15.48 0.67 13.44
CA VAL A 66 15.81 0.91 14.86
C VAL A 66 16.42 2.29 15.08
N ALA A 67 17.13 2.83 14.09
CA ALA A 67 17.75 4.17 14.13
C ALA A 67 17.53 4.85 12.78
N ASP A 68 16.29 5.30 12.56
CA ASP A 68 15.87 5.81 11.26
C ASP A 68 15.86 7.34 11.22
N ASN A 69 16.84 7.90 10.51
CA ASN A 69 16.91 9.32 10.17
C ASN A 69 16.21 9.61 8.82
N GLY A 70 15.77 8.59 8.09
CA GLY A 70 15.06 8.73 6.82
C GLY A 70 13.66 9.30 7.03
N GLY A 71 12.96 8.83 8.05
CA GLY A 71 11.71 9.40 8.55
C GLY A 71 10.46 8.75 7.97
N ALA A 72 9.32 9.04 8.58
CA ALA A 72 8.00 8.59 8.12
C ALA A 72 7.16 9.80 7.72
N TYR A 73 6.42 9.66 6.63
CA TYR A 73 5.53 10.69 6.10
C TYR A 73 4.16 10.08 5.88
N THR A 74 3.18 10.59 6.62
CA THR A 74 1.79 10.12 6.53
C THR A 74 1.02 11.06 5.62
N PHE A 75 0.34 10.52 4.61
CA PHE A 75 -0.57 11.30 3.76
C PHE A 75 -1.68 11.90 4.63
N THR A 76 -1.90 13.21 4.56
CA THR A 76 -2.91 13.89 5.39
C THR A 76 -4.32 13.52 4.97
N THR A 77 -5.32 14.09 5.67
CA THR A 77 -6.72 14.05 5.28
C THR A 77 -7.07 15.04 4.16
N ASP A 78 -6.08 15.58 3.44
CA ASP A 78 -6.34 16.48 2.30
C ASP A 78 -7.13 15.74 1.21
N SER A 79 -8.04 16.46 0.54
CA SER A 79 -8.87 15.90 -0.53
C SER A 79 -8.09 15.40 -1.73
N LEU A 80 -6.86 15.90 -1.94
CA LEU A 80 -5.93 15.41 -2.96
C LEU A 80 -5.75 13.89 -2.88
N TRP A 81 -5.73 13.34 -1.65
CA TRP A 81 -5.47 11.93 -1.39
C TRP A 81 -6.72 11.06 -1.29
N ALA A 82 -7.92 11.64 -1.40
CA ALA A 82 -9.15 10.92 -1.06
C ALA A 82 -9.63 9.94 -2.14
N ALA A 83 -9.33 10.21 -3.42
CA ALA A 83 -9.80 9.42 -4.55
C ALA A 83 -8.89 9.62 -5.77
N LEU A 84 -7.78 8.91 -5.81
CA LEU A 84 -6.84 8.97 -6.93
C LEU A 84 -7.26 8.02 -8.07
N PRO A 85 -7.25 8.48 -9.33
CA PRO A 85 -7.46 7.62 -10.48
C PRO A 85 -6.36 6.57 -10.64
N ALA A 86 -6.70 5.42 -11.22
CA ALA A 86 -5.72 4.46 -11.70
C ALA A 86 -4.83 5.09 -12.78
N GLY A 87 -3.54 4.79 -12.75
CA GLY A 87 -2.56 5.35 -13.67
C GLY A 87 -1.93 6.67 -13.20
N THR A 88 -2.35 7.21 -12.06
CA THR A 88 -1.72 8.40 -11.48
C THR A 88 -0.26 8.11 -11.09
N LEU A 89 0.68 8.90 -11.63
CA LEU A 89 2.07 8.93 -11.22
C LEU A 89 2.27 10.00 -10.15
N ILE A 90 2.80 9.62 -9.00
CA ILE A 90 3.03 10.52 -7.87
C ILE A 90 4.53 10.60 -7.63
N VAL A 91 5.11 11.76 -7.91
CA VAL A 91 6.50 12.09 -7.60
C VAL A 91 6.54 12.69 -6.20
N LEU A 92 7.25 12.03 -5.29
CA LEU A 92 7.43 12.48 -3.92
C LEU A 92 8.88 12.89 -3.71
N ARG A 93 9.12 14.16 -3.37
CA ARG A 93 10.46 14.70 -3.13
C ARG A 93 10.69 14.93 -1.65
N LYS A 94 11.90 14.70 -1.15
CA LYS A 94 12.26 15.03 0.24
C LYS A 94 12.51 16.53 0.44
N ASP A 95 11.50 17.35 0.16
CA ASP A 95 11.49 18.81 0.31
C ASP A 95 10.08 19.31 0.69
N THR A 96 9.88 20.63 0.69
CA THR A 96 8.61 21.29 1.04
C THR A 96 7.78 21.71 -0.19
N SER A 97 8.15 21.27 -1.40
CA SER A 97 7.53 21.72 -2.64
C SER A 97 6.11 21.17 -2.85
N ALA A 98 5.40 21.72 -3.82
CA ALA A 98 4.15 21.20 -4.37
C ALA A 98 4.08 21.69 -5.82
N ALA A 99 4.91 21.08 -6.67
CA ALA A 99 5.08 21.51 -8.05
C ALA A 99 3.87 21.17 -8.92
N ASP A 100 3.17 20.08 -8.60
CA ASP A 100 1.89 19.73 -9.21
C ASP A 100 0.98 18.99 -8.23
N VAL A 101 -0.25 19.48 -8.08
CA VAL A 101 -1.29 18.92 -7.19
C VAL A 101 -2.62 18.79 -7.94
N THR A 102 -2.59 18.79 -9.27
CA THR A 102 -3.79 18.77 -10.11
C THR A 102 -4.17 17.34 -10.45
N VAL A 103 -5.26 16.84 -9.87
CA VAL A 103 -5.77 15.49 -10.19
C VAL A 103 -6.73 15.55 -11.37
N GLY A 104 -6.60 14.61 -12.31
CA GLY A 104 -7.56 14.42 -13.40
C GLY A 104 -7.46 15.46 -14.54
N GLY A 105 -6.39 16.26 -14.57
CA GLY A 105 -6.12 17.28 -15.60
C GLY A 105 -5.73 16.75 -16.99
N GLY A 106 -5.68 15.42 -17.16
CA GLY A 106 -5.33 14.73 -18.41
C GLY A 106 -3.89 14.21 -18.47
N ASP A 107 -3.00 14.71 -17.61
CA ASP A 107 -1.59 14.31 -17.49
C ASP A 107 -1.33 13.25 -16.41
N TYR A 108 -2.22 13.09 -15.42
CA TYR A 108 -2.15 12.06 -14.37
C TYR A 108 -0.86 12.10 -13.54
N ASN A 109 -0.19 13.25 -13.48
CA ASN A 109 1.05 13.42 -12.76
C ASN A 109 0.83 14.32 -11.53
N LEU A 110 1.33 13.89 -10.38
CA LEU A 110 1.40 14.67 -9.15
C LEU A 110 2.86 14.81 -8.75
N ASP A 111 3.20 15.93 -8.15
CA ASP A 111 4.55 16.26 -7.74
C ASP A 111 4.55 17.08 -6.45
N VAL A 112 4.79 16.38 -5.33
CA VAL A 112 4.59 16.92 -4.00
C VAL A 112 5.78 16.60 -3.09
N GLY A 113 6.21 17.60 -2.33
CA GLY A 113 7.26 17.45 -1.32
C GLY A 113 6.74 16.76 -0.06
N LEU A 114 7.44 15.74 0.41
CA LEU A 114 7.16 14.98 1.63
C LEU A 114 7.17 15.83 2.91
N GLN A 115 7.87 16.97 2.91
CA GLN A 115 7.91 17.90 4.05
C GLN A 115 6.84 18.99 3.94
N ASN A 116 5.98 18.96 2.91
CA ASN A 116 4.86 19.88 2.79
C ASN A 116 3.75 19.50 3.78
N THR A 117 3.57 20.31 4.81
CA THR A 117 2.66 20.02 5.94
C THR A 117 1.18 20.05 5.59
N THR A 118 0.80 20.56 4.41
CA THR A 118 -0.59 20.46 3.92
C THR A 118 -0.91 19.04 3.51
N TYR A 119 0.04 18.38 2.84
CA TYR A 119 -0.17 17.06 2.22
C TYR A 119 0.39 15.91 3.04
N PHE A 120 1.33 16.18 3.95
CA PHE A 120 1.97 15.17 4.79
C PHE A 120 2.10 15.61 6.25
N THR A 121 1.99 14.66 7.17
CA THR A 121 2.42 14.82 8.56
C THR A 121 3.62 13.90 8.84
N ALA A 122 4.57 14.39 9.64
CA ALA A 122 5.62 13.53 10.17
C ALA A 122 5.00 12.38 10.97
N GLY A 123 5.41 11.15 10.66
CA GLY A 123 5.00 9.91 11.33
C GLY A 123 5.98 9.43 12.37
#